data_AF-A0A3D4HF06-F1
#
_entry.id   AF-A0A3D4HF06-F1
#
_cell.length_a   1.000
_cell.length_b   1.000
_cell.length_c   1.000
_cell.angle_alpha   90.00
_cell.angle_beta   90.00
_cell.angle_gamma   90.00
#
_symmetry.space_group_name_H-M   'P 1'
#
loop_
_entity.id
_entity.type
_entity.pdbx_description
1 polymer ?
#
loop_
_entity_poly.entity_id
_entity_poly.type
_entity_poly.pdbx_seq_one_letter_code
_entity_poly.pdbx_strand_id
1 'polypeptide(L)'
;MGSNSFNRAKYSSDRLGNYMSCGTFYLTQYIEGIEEVFERGVDLDWFSSVEEMHEKIKFYLENEILRYQIAQKGRNKVLRYFDYKPLVQNLLEIIKTKQKQHAWEEVYLQ
;
A
#
# COMPACT_ATOMS: atom_id res chain seq x y z
N MET A 1 3.32 -11.91 1.03
CA MET A 1 3.89 -11.40 -0.23
C MET A 1 2.74 -11.08 -1.16
N GLY A 2 2.77 -9.89 -1.78
CA GLY A 2 1.79 -9.48 -2.79
C GLY A 2 2.25 -9.83 -4.20
N SER A 3 1.32 -10.29 -5.04
CA SER A 3 1.54 -10.49 -6.48
C SER A 3 0.53 -9.64 -7.25
N ASN A 4 0.98 -8.95 -8.30
CA ASN A 4 0.08 -8.27 -9.24
C ASN A 4 -0.30 -9.23 -10.37
N SER A 5 -1.11 -10.24 -10.07
CA SER A 5 -1.43 -11.33 -11.02
C SER A 5 -2.16 -10.88 -12.28
N PHE A 6 -2.80 -9.70 -12.24
CA PHE A 6 -3.50 -9.12 -13.38
C PHE A 6 -2.65 -8.10 -14.14
N ASN A 7 -1.44 -7.80 -13.67
CA ASN A 7 -0.53 -6.78 -14.22
C ASN A 7 -1.24 -5.47 -14.58
N ARG A 8 -2.10 -5.00 -13.67
CA ARG A 8 -2.93 -3.80 -13.87
C ARG A 8 -2.45 -2.69 -12.95
N ALA A 9 -2.37 -1.47 -13.49
CA ALA A 9 -2.08 -0.28 -12.71
C ALA A 9 -3.09 -0.11 -11.57
N LYS A 10 -2.58 0.29 -10.39
CA LYS A 10 -3.33 0.56 -9.16
C LYS A 10 -4.17 -0.61 -8.63
N TYR A 11 -4.05 -1.79 -9.22
CA TYR A 11 -4.72 -2.98 -8.75
C TYR A 11 -3.87 -3.66 -7.66
N SER A 12 -4.46 -3.82 -6.48
CA SER A 12 -3.96 -4.72 -5.46
C SER A 12 -5.12 -5.53 -4.90
N SER A 13 -4.86 -6.75 -4.42
CA SER A 13 -5.86 -7.49 -3.66
C SER A 13 -6.01 -6.91 -2.26
N ASP A 14 -7.18 -7.10 -1.63
CA ASP A 14 -7.47 -6.72 -0.23
C ASP A 14 -6.44 -7.25 0.78
N ARG A 15 -5.66 -8.28 0.42
CA ARG A 15 -4.56 -8.81 1.23
C ARG A 15 -3.54 -7.74 1.60
N LEU A 16 -3.26 -6.78 0.71
CA LEU A 16 -2.31 -5.70 1.00
C LEU A 16 -2.78 -4.92 2.24
N GLY A 17 -4.02 -4.43 2.20
CA GLY A 17 -4.62 -3.72 3.33
C GLY A 17 -4.72 -4.60 4.58
N ASN A 18 -5.20 -5.85 4.44
CA ASN A 18 -5.41 -6.75 5.58
C ASN A 18 -4.12 -7.16 6.29
N TYR A 19 -3.03 -7.42 5.57
CA TYR A 19 -1.75 -7.76 6.22
C TYR A 19 -1.12 -6.54 6.89
N MET A 20 -1.16 -5.38 6.23
CA MET A 20 -0.60 -4.15 6.77
C MET A 20 -1.40 -3.65 7.98
N SER A 21 -2.74 -3.77 7.98
CA SER A 21 -3.58 -3.41 9.13
C SER A 21 -3.30 -4.27 10.36
N CYS A 22 -2.76 -5.48 10.18
CA CYS A 22 -2.25 -6.33 11.26
C CYS A 22 -0.88 -5.90 11.80
N GLY A 23 -0.18 -4.95 11.19
CA GLY A 23 1.18 -4.55 11.61
C GLY A 23 2.29 -5.41 11.04
N THR A 24 2.02 -6.12 9.94
CA THR A 24 3.00 -6.99 9.27
C THR A 24 3.73 -6.22 8.18
N PHE A 25 5.05 -6.42 8.09
CA PHE A 25 5.86 -5.90 6.98
C PHE A 25 5.37 -6.49 5.65
N TYR A 26 5.12 -5.63 4.67
CA TYR A 26 4.61 -6.05 3.37
C TYR A 26 5.66 -5.81 2.27
N LEU A 27 6.04 -6.90 1.60
CA LEU A 27 6.86 -6.90 0.39
C LEU A 27 6.01 -7.40 -0.77
N THR A 28 5.89 -6.59 -1.83
CA THR A 28 5.03 -6.85 -2.98
C THR A 28 5.78 -6.70 -4.29
N GLN A 29 5.33 -7.39 -5.34
CA GLN A 29 5.71 -7.00 -6.69
C GLN A 29 5.25 -5.56 -6.94
N TYR A 30 6.03 -4.80 -7.72
CA TYR A 30 5.69 -3.45 -8.14
C TYR A 30 4.29 -3.41 -8.79
N ILE A 31 3.51 -2.42 -8.40
CA ILE A 31 2.19 -2.11 -8.95
C ILE A 31 2.30 -0.69 -9.46
N GLU A 32 2.06 -0.47 -10.75
CA GLU A 32 2.08 0.87 -11.32
C GLU A 32 1.12 1.79 -10.57
N GLY A 33 1.63 2.92 -10.05
CA GLY A 33 0.87 3.87 -9.24
C GLY A 33 0.87 3.59 -7.73
N ILE A 34 1.60 2.58 -7.24
CA ILE A 34 1.72 2.30 -5.80
C ILE A 34 2.30 3.50 -5.02
N GLU A 35 3.16 4.28 -5.67
CA GLU A 35 3.77 5.51 -5.15
C GLU A 35 2.76 6.62 -4.87
N GLU A 36 1.59 6.60 -5.52
CA GLU A 36 0.54 7.57 -5.22
C GLU A 36 0.06 7.40 -3.78
N VAL A 37 0.06 6.16 -3.26
CA VAL A 37 -0.45 5.79 -1.93
C VAL A 37 0.69 5.64 -0.91
N PHE A 38 1.73 4.90 -1.27
CA PHE A 38 2.75 4.39 -0.35
C PHE A 38 4.15 4.89 -0.71
N GLU A 39 4.93 5.19 0.31
CA GLU A 39 6.32 5.58 0.18
C GLU A 39 7.24 4.36 0.33
N ARG A 40 8.12 4.17 -0.66
CA ARG A 40 9.01 3.01 -0.75
C ARG A 40 9.97 2.95 0.41
N GLY A 41 10.05 1.79 1.07
CA GLY A 41 10.94 1.58 2.22
C GLY A 41 10.51 2.37 3.47
N VAL A 42 9.32 2.96 3.45
CA VAL A 42 8.76 3.73 4.58
C VAL A 42 7.45 3.13 5.05
N ASP A 43 6.49 2.92 4.16
CA ASP A 43 5.21 2.27 4.50
C ASP A 43 5.22 0.77 4.19
N LEU A 44 5.84 0.42 3.06
CA LEU A 44 6.06 -0.94 2.57
C LEU A 44 7.22 -0.91 1.57
N ASP A 45 7.64 -2.07 1.06
CA ASP A 45 8.61 -2.13 -0.03
C ASP A 45 8.11 -3.00 -1.18
N TRP A 46 8.70 -2.80 -2.35
CA TRP A 46 8.36 -3.56 -3.55
C TRP A 46 9.59 -3.94 -4.36
N PHE A 47 9.39 -4.94 -5.23
CA PHE A 47 10.41 -5.45 -6.15
C PHE A 47 9.87 -5.51 -7.58
N SER A 48 10.76 -5.36 -8.56
CA SER A 48 10.45 -5.43 -10.00
C SER A 48 11.00 -6.68 -10.66
N SER A 49 11.87 -7.44 -9.99
CA SER A 49 12.36 -8.74 -10.44
C SER A 49 12.43 -9.76 -9.31
N VAL A 50 12.57 -11.04 -9.69
CA VAL A 50 12.75 -12.15 -8.74
C VAL A 50 14.07 -11.98 -7.97
N GLU A 51 15.12 -11.52 -8.64
CA GLU A 51 16.43 -11.26 -8.04
C GLU A 51 16.32 -10.17 -6.96
N GLU A 52 15.70 -9.03 -7.27
CA GLU A 52 15.47 -7.95 -6.30
C GLU A 52 14.59 -8.42 -5.13
N MET A 53 13.60 -9.27 -5.39
CA MET A 53 12.79 -9.88 -4.33
C MET A 53 13.66 -10.70 -3.37
N HIS A 54 14.55 -11.55 -3.89
CA HIS A 54 15.45 -12.35 -3.07
C HIS A 54 16.41 -11.50 -2.25
N GLU A 55 17.00 -10.47 -2.86
CA GLU A 55 17.89 -9.53 -2.17
C GLU A 55 17.18 -8.81 -1.03
N LYS A 56 15.96 -8.30 -1.27
CA LYS A 56 15.15 -7.62 -0.26
C LYS A 56 14.73 -8.56 0.87
N ILE A 57 14.33 -9.80 0.55
CA ILE A 57 14.03 -10.80 1.59
C ILE A 57 15.23 -10.98 2.51
N LYS A 58 16.42 -11.21 1.95
CA LYS A 58 17.64 -11.37 2.75
C LYS A 58 17.94 -10.12 3.59
N PHE A 59 17.91 -8.95 2.96
CA PHE A 59 18.15 -7.67 3.63
C PHE A 59 17.21 -7.45 4.81
N TYR A 60 15.90 -7.61 4.63
CA TYR A 60 14.96 -7.38 5.72
C TYR A 60 14.97 -8.47 6.78
N LEU A 61 15.37 -9.71 6.46
CA LEU A 61 15.62 -10.75 7.47
C LEU A 61 16.77 -10.37 8.41
N GLU A 62 17.82 -9.74 7.89
CA GLU A 62 18.97 -9.28 8.68
C GLU A 62 18.71 -7.93 9.40
N ASN A 63 17.69 -7.18 9.00
CA ASN A 63 17.38 -5.83 9.50
C ASN A 63 16.01 -5.75 10.19
N GLU A 64 15.81 -6.52 11.27
CA GLU A 64 14.50 -6.67 11.91
C GLU A 64 13.91 -5.38 12.46
N ILE A 65 14.73 -4.49 13.02
CA ILE A 65 14.28 -3.20 13.58
C ILE A 65 13.72 -2.32 12.47
N LEU A 66 14.42 -2.20 11.35
CA LEU A 66 13.96 -1.45 10.19
C LEU A 66 12.67 -2.06 9.62
N ARG A 67 12.64 -3.38 9.47
CA ARG A 67 11.48 -4.15 9.00
C ARG A 67 10.24 -3.87 9.87
N TYR A 68 10.41 -3.86 11.20
CA TYR A 68 9.35 -3.52 12.16
C TYR A 68 8.91 -2.06 12.03
N GLN A 69 9.84 -1.11 11.93
CA GLN A 69 9.52 0.31 11.76
C GLN A 69 8.68 0.56 10.51
N ILE A 70 9.04 -0.06 9.39
CA ILE A 70 8.28 0.03 8.13
C ILE A 70 6.88 -0.55 8.32
N ALA A 71 6.77 -1.74 8.93
CA ALA A 71 5.47 -2.38 9.19
C ALA A 71 4.53 -1.48 10.01
N GLN A 72 5.05 -0.80 11.04
CA GLN A 72 4.27 0.09 11.89
C GLN A 72 3.84 1.37 11.16
N LYS A 73 4.71 1.95 10.33
CA LYS A 73 4.36 3.10 9.49
C LYS A 73 3.28 2.73 8.47
N GLY A 74 3.45 1.60 7.79
CA GLY A 74 2.47 1.03 6.87
C GLY A 74 1.11 0.79 7.52
N ARG A 75 1.11 0.17 8.71
CA ARG A 75 -0.10 -0.03 9.53
C ARG A 75 -0.80 1.29 9.82
N ASN A 76 -0.06 2.28 10.30
CA ASN A 76 -0.62 3.59 10.64
C ASN A 76 -1.23 4.27 9.42
N LYS A 77 -0.59 4.19 8.24
CA LYS A 77 -1.14 4.72 7.00
C LYS A 77 -2.42 3.99 6.59
N VAL A 78 -2.43 2.65 6.65
CA VAL A 78 -3.61 1.85 6.33
C VAL A 78 -4.79 2.17 7.25
N LEU A 79 -4.56 2.21 8.57
CA LEU A 79 -5.62 2.53 9.52
C LEU A 79 -6.12 3.98 9.39
N ARG A 80 -5.25 4.91 8.96
CA ARG A 80 -5.60 6.31 8.79
C ARG A 80 -6.50 6.57 7.59
N TYR A 81 -6.28 5.89 6.47
CA TYR A 81 -6.95 6.20 5.20
C TYR A 81 -7.87 5.09 4.69
N PHE A 82 -7.59 3.83 5.04
CA PHE A 82 -8.23 2.65 4.44
C PHE A 82 -8.97 1.77 5.45
N ASP A 83 -9.05 2.17 6.73
CA ASP A 83 -10.01 1.59 7.67
C ASP A 83 -11.44 2.02 7.29
N TYR A 84 -12.45 1.27 7.74
CA TYR A 84 -13.84 1.45 7.33
C TYR A 84 -14.35 2.87 7.57
N LYS A 85 -14.04 3.45 8.73
CA LYS A 85 -14.50 4.80 9.09
C LYS A 85 -13.89 5.89 8.19
N PRO A 86 -12.55 6.05 8.10
CA PRO A 86 -11.97 7.07 7.23
C PRO A 86 -12.29 6.84 5.75
N LEU A 87 -12.36 5.57 5.30
CA LEU A 87 -12.70 5.24 3.92
C LEU A 87 -14.11 5.71 3.54
N VAL A 88 -15.11 5.42 4.37
CA VAL A 88 -16.50 5.86 4.15
C VAL A 88 -16.62 7.38 4.23
N GLN A 89 -15.93 8.02 5.18
CA GLN A 89 -15.92 9.48 5.28
C GLN A 89 -15.36 10.13 4.01
N ASN A 90 -14.24 9.60 3.52
CA ASN A 90 -13.61 10.06 2.29
C ASN A 90 -14.53 9.89 1.07
N LEU A 91 -15.18 8.72 0.93
CA LEU A 91 -16.16 8.47 -0.12
C LEU A 91 -17.31 9.48 -0.10
N LEU A 92 -17.87 9.77 1.07
CA LEU A 92 -18.95 10.75 1.22
C LEU A 92 -18.50 12.16 0.82
N GLU A 93 -17.26 12.55 1.15
CA GLU A 93 -16.70 13.84 0.76
C GLU A 93 -16.51 13.94 -0.75
N ILE A 94 -15.99 12.88 -1.40
CA ILE A 94 -15.88 12.82 -2.87
C ILE A 94 -17.26 12.97 -3.53
N ILE A 95 -18.29 12.27 -3.03
CA ILE A 95 -19.66 12.37 -3.57
C ILE A 95 -20.21 13.79 -3.42
N LYS A 96 -19.99 14.41 -2.26
CA LYS A 96 -20.50 15.76 -1.95
C LYS A 96 -19.80 16.84 -2.77
N THR A 97 -18.47 16.78 -2.86
CA THR A 97 -17.64 17.81 -3.49
C THR A 97 -17.46 17.60 -4.98
N LYS A 98 -17.61 16.35 -5.45
CA LYS A 98 -17.21 15.92 -6.78
C LYS A 98 -15.71 16.20 -7.04
N GLN A 99 -14.87 16.07 -6.01
CA GLN A 99 -13.44 16.31 -6.09
C GLN A 99 -12.67 15.18 -5.41
N LYS A 100 -11.50 14.85 -5.95
CA LYS A 100 -10.55 13.95 -5.29
C LYS A 100 -9.97 14.62 -4.04
N GLN A 101 -9.84 13.83 -2.98
CA GLN A 101 -9.22 14.20 -1.71
C GLN A 101 -7.75 13.77 -1.67
N HIS A 102 -7.41 12.70 -2.38
CA HIS A 102 -6.06 12.14 -2.42
C HIS A 102 -5.58 11.85 -3.85
N ALA A 103 -4.25 11.75 -4.01
CA ALA A 103 -3.63 11.55 -5.32
C ALA A 103 -4.05 10.22 -5.99
N TRP A 104 -4.30 9.19 -5.18
CA TRP A 104 -4.63 7.83 -5.59
C TRP A 104 -6.09 7.61 -6.01
N GLU A 105 -6.93 8.64 -5.93
CA GLU A 105 -8.35 8.52 -6.23
C GLU A 105 -8.63 8.82 -7.70
N GLU A 106 -9.44 7.95 -8.29
CA GLU A 106 -9.95 8.12 -9.64
C GLU A 106 -11.43 8.50 -9.56
N VAL A 107 -11.72 9.76 -9.89
CA VAL A 107 -13.06 10.33 -9.82
C VAL A 107 -13.55 10.58 -11.25
N TYR A 108 -14.37 9.68 -11.75
CA TYR A 108 -14.97 9.76 -13.08
C TYR A 108 -16.33 10.47 -12.99
N LEU A 109 -16.31 11.79 -13.13
CA LEU A 109 -17.54 12.59 -13.15
C LEU A 109 -17.96 12.80 -14.59
N GLN A 110 -19.16 12.35 -14.92
CA GLN A 110 -19.88 12.72 -16.14
C GLN A 110 -20.58 14.06 -15.96
#